data_AF-A0A376YFZ4-F1
#
_entry.id   AF-A0A376YFZ4-F1
#
_cell.length_a   1.000
_cell.length_b   1.000
_cell.length_c   1.000
_cell.angle_alpha   90.00
_cell.angle_beta   90.00
_cell.angle_gamma   90.00
#
_symmetry.space_group_name_H-M   'P 1'
#
loop_
_entity.id
_entity.type
_entity.pdbx_description
1 polymer ?
#
loop_
_entity_poly.entity_id
_entity_poly.type
_entity_poly.pdbx_seq_one_letter_code
_entity_poly.pdbx_strand_id
1 'polypeptide(L)'
;MIELGCGGWMADFGEYLPTDTYLHNGISAEIMHNAWPALWAKCNYEALEETGKLGEILFFMRAGSTGSQKYSTMMWAGDQNVDWSLDDGLASVVPAALSLAMTGHGLHHSDIGGYTTLF
;
A
#
# COMPACT_ATOMS: atom_id res chain seq x y z
N MET A 1 11.17 -13.76 -5.62
CA MET A 1 9.69 -13.82 -5.71
C MET A 1 9.24 -14.04 -7.14
N ILE A 2 9.60 -13.16 -8.07
CA ILE A 2 9.26 -13.31 -9.50
C ILE A 2 9.84 -14.59 -10.11
N GLU A 3 11.15 -14.84 -9.94
CA GLU A 3 11.79 -16.07 -10.46
C GLU A 3 11.28 -17.38 -9.81
N LEU A 4 10.71 -17.30 -8.61
CA LEU A 4 10.03 -18.43 -7.97
C LEU A 4 8.69 -18.76 -8.67
N GLY A 5 8.13 -17.81 -9.43
CA GLY A 5 6.86 -17.95 -10.14
C GLY A 5 5.65 -17.38 -9.40
N CYS A 6 5.83 -16.50 -8.40
CA CYS A 6 4.70 -15.87 -7.71
C CYS A 6 3.92 -14.95 -8.67
N GLY A 7 2.59 -15.13 -8.76
CA GLY A 7 1.71 -14.27 -9.56
C GLY A 7 1.35 -12.92 -8.93
N GLY A 8 1.79 -12.69 -7.68
CA GLY A 8 1.48 -11.49 -6.92
C GLY A 8 1.86 -11.62 -5.46
N TRP A 9 1.75 -10.52 -4.72
CA TRP A 9 2.00 -10.48 -3.28
C TRP A 9 1.40 -9.24 -2.62
N MET A 10 1.22 -9.30 -1.31
CA MET A 10 1.05 -8.11 -0.49
C MET A 10 2.42 -7.43 -0.34
N ALA A 11 2.53 -6.18 -0.77
CA ALA A 11 3.68 -5.33 -0.51
C ALA A 11 3.33 -4.42 0.68
N ASP A 12 3.40 -5.00 1.88
CA ASP A 12 2.91 -4.38 3.11
C ASP A 12 3.83 -3.26 3.62
N PHE A 13 3.36 -2.55 4.65
CA PHE A 13 4.01 -1.45 5.35
C PHE A 13 4.32 -0.25 4.43
N GLY A 14 5.19 0.65 4.92
CA GLY A 14 5.58 1.88 4.28
C GLY A 14 5.33 3.11 5.17
N GLU A 15 4.42 3.01 6.13
CA GLU A 15 3.96 4.09 6.99
C GLU A 15 4.76 4.27 8.30
N TYR A 16 5.75 3.43 8.56
CA TYR A 16 6.47 3.41 9.84
C TYR A 16 7.98 3.56 9.70
N LEU A 17 8.43 4.52 8.88
CA LEU A 17 9.83 4.98 8.91
C LEU A 17 10.04 5.83 10.18
N PRO A 18 10.82 5.40 11.19
CA PRO A 18 10.98 6.18 12.41
C PRO A 18 11.68 7.51 12.14
N THR A 19 11.23 8.58 12.79
CA THR A 19 11.68 9.96 12.54
C THR A 19 13.08 10.26 13.07
N ASP A 20 13.68 9.35 13.83
CA ASP A 20 15.04 9.40 14.35
C ASP A 20 16.03 8.56 13.52
N THR A 21 15.60 8.02 12.38
CA THR A 21 16.49 7.30 11.47
C THR A 21 17.40 8.24 10.69
N TYR A 22 18.60 7.74 10.35
CA TYR A 22 19.55 8.42 9.49
C TYR A 22 19.55 7.75 8.12
N LEU A 23 19.11 8.48 7.10
CA LEU A 23 18.99 7.98 5.74
C LEU A 23 20.25 8.30 4.92
N HIS A 24 20.59 7.40 3.99
CA HIS A 24 21.77 7.54 3.15
C HIS A 24 21.78 8.83 2.31
N ASN A 25 20.61 9.31 1.88
CA ASN A 25 20.50 10.56 1.11
C ASN A 25 20.66 11.83 1.97
N GLY A 26 20.84 11.70 3.29
CA GLY A 26 21.02 12.81 4.22
C GLY A 26 19.78 13.65 4.49
N ILE A 27 18.62 13.30 3.92
CA ILE A 27 17.36 14.00 4.18
C ILE A 27 16.83 13.55 5.55
N SER A 28 16.29 14.50 6.33
CA SER A 28 15.66 14.20 7.63
C SER A 28 14.56 13.15 7.47
N ALA A 29 14.53 12.19 8.39
CA ALA A 29 13.49 11.17 8.43
C ALA A 29 12.09 11.77 8.68
N GLU A 30 11.97 12.93 9.33
CA GLU A 30 10.69 13.65 9.45
C GLU A 30 10.09 14.03 8.09
N ILE A 31 10.94 14.32 7.09
CA ILE A 31 10.49 14.60 5.72
C ILE A 31 10.27 13.29 4.96
N MET A 32 11.18 12.34 5.11
CA MET A 32 11.15 11.10 4.35
C MET A 32 10.07 10.13 4.81
N HIS A 33 9.57 10.26 6.05
CA HIS A 33 8.49 9.43 6.59
C HIS A 33 7.29 9.37 5.64
N ASN A 34 6.79 10.52 5.19
CA ASN A 34 5.66 10.58 4.26
C ASN A 34 6.04 10.19 2.81
N ALA A 35 7.31 10.30 2.42
CA ALA A 35 7.76 9.91 1.08
C ALA A 35 7.94 8.38 0.95
N TRP A 36 8.06 7.68 2.08
CA TRP A 36 8.44 6.27 2.14
C TRP A 36 7.47 5.32 1.42
N PRO A 37 6.12 5.45 1.55
CA PRO A 37 5.20 4.54 0.88
C PRO A 37 5.36 4.50 -0.64
N ALA A 38 5.43 5.66 -1.32
CA ALA A 38 5.61 5.71 -2.77
C ALA A 38 7.01 5.25 -3.22
N LEU A 39 8.04 5.43 -2.37
CA LEU A 39 9.38 4.91 -2.65
C LEU A 39 9.39 3.36 -2.59
N TRP A 40 8.67 2.79 -1.64
CA TRP A 40 8.47 1.35 -1.53
C TRP A 40 7.64 0.78 -2.68
N ALA A 41 6.55 1.47 -3.06
CA ALA A 41 5.75 1.12 -4.23
C ALA A 41 6.60 1.10 -5.51
N LYS A 42 7.47 2.11 -5.67
CA LYS A 42 8.37 2.22 -6.82
C LYS A 42 9.34 1.03 -6.91
N CYS A 43 9.88 0.55 -5.78
CA CYS A 43 10.75 -0.63 -5.77
C CYS A 43 10.03 -1.89 -6.29
N ASN A 44 8.78 -2.11 -5.88
CA ASN A 44 7.97 -3.24 -6.38
C ASN A 44 7.63 -3.07 -7.87
N TYR A 45 7.27 -1.86 -8.28
CA TYR A 45 6.98 -1.53 -9.67
C TYR A 45 8.18 -1.78 -10.58
N GLU A 46 9.37 -1.28 -10.21
CA GLU A 46 10.60 -1.45 -11.00
C GLU A 46 10.98 -2.94 -11.13
N ALA A 47 10.78 -3.75 -10.08
CA ALA A 47 11.00 -5.20 -10.19
C ALA A 47 10.09 -5.86 -11.24
N LEU A 48 8.84 -5.42 -11.37
CA LEU A 48 7.94 -5.88 -12.44
C LEU A 48 8.35 -5.32 -13.80
N GLU A 49 8.75 -4.05 -13.88
CA GLU A 49 9.18 -3.40 -15.13
C GLU A 49 10.43 -4.07 -15.71
N GLU A 50 11.46 -4.27 -14.88
CA GLU A 50 12.74 -4.89 -15.24
C GLU A 50 12.59 -6.35 -15.68
N THR A 51 11.55 -7.04 -15.22
CA THR A 51 11.25 -8.43 -15.61
C THR A 51 10.16 -8.54 -16.69
N GLY A 52 9.65 -7.41 -17.19
CA GLY A 52 8.59 -7.38 -18.19
C GLY A 52 7.26 -7.96 -17.71
N LYS A 53 6.98 -7.90 -16.40
CA LYS A 53 5.80 -8.49 -15.74
C LYS A 53 4.71 -7.49 -15.36
N LEU A 54 4.84 -6.23 -15.76
CA LEU A 54 3.75 -5.25 -15.63
C LEU A 54 2.50 -5.74 -16.36
N GLY A 55 1.37 -5.81 -15.64
CA GLY A 55 0.10 -6.33 -16.15
C GLY A 55 -0.06 -7.86 -16.06
N GLU A 56 0.99 -8.59 -15.68
CA GLU A 56 0.94 -10.05 -15.44
C GLU A 56 0.97 -10.40 -13.96
N ILE A 57 1.83 -9.71 -13.20
CA ILE A 57 1.95 -9.84 -11.75
C ILE A 57 1.22 -8.69 -11.08
N LEU A 58 0.48 -8.97 -10.01
CA LEU A 58 -0.25 -7.96 -9.24
C LEU A 58 0.26 -7.95 -7.80
N PHE A 59 0.82 -6.82 -7.37
CA PHE A 59 1.05 -6.56 -5.95
C PHE A 59 0.03 -5.55 -5.42
N PHE A 60 -0.22 -5.56 -4.12
CA PHE A 60 -1.15 -4.63 -3.49
C PHE A 60 -0.58 -4.08 -2.18
N MET A 61 -0.92 -2.82 -1.88
CA MET A 61 -0.39 -2.06 -0.74
C MET A 61 -1.52 -1.43 0.07
N ARG A 62 -1.31 -1.24 1.39
CA ARG A 62 -2.14 -0.35 2.22
C ARG A 62 -1.59 1.07 2.31
N ALA A 63 -0.29 1.22 2.55
CA ALA A 63 0.32 2.53 2.71
C ALA A 63 0.44 3.24 1.36
N GLY A 64 0.29 4.56 1.35
CA GLY A 64 0.38 5.36 0.13
C GLY A 64 0.84 6.78 0.39
N SER A 65 1.51 7.35 -0.60
CA SER A 65 1.86 8.77 -0.68
C SER A 65 1.93 9.24 -2.14
N THR A 66 2.19 10.53 -2.38
CA THR A 66 2.25 11.11 -3.73
C THR A 66 3.17 10.31 -4.65
N GLY A 67 2.61 9.80 -5.75
CA GLY A 67 3.31 8.94 -6.73
C GLY A 67 2.87 7.49 -6.69
N SER A 68 2.22 7.05 -5.61
CA SER A 68 1.65 5.69 -5.52
C SER A 68 0.64 5.41 -6.64
N GLN A 69 -0.04 6.44 -7.15
CA GLN A 69 -0.96 6.36 -8.29
C GLN A 69 -0.31 5.81 -9.57
N LYS A 70 1.00 5.99 -9.74
CA LYS A 70 1.76 5.41 -10.84
C LYS A 70 2.30 4.03 -10.49
N TYR A 71 2.83 3.88 -9.28
CA TYR A 71 3.68 2.74 -8.94
C TYR A 71 2.92 1.58 -8.28
N SER A 72 1.94 1.85 -7.41
CA SER A 72 1.16 0.78 -6.78
C SER A 72 0.18 0.19 -7.80
N THR A 73 0.23 -1.13 -8.01
CA THR A 73 -0.68 -1.79 -8.95
C THR A 73 -2.10 -1.96 -8.41
N MET A 74 -2.28 -1.93 -7.08
CA MET A 74 -3.57 -2.10 -6.41
C MET A 74 -3.50 -1.57 -4.97
N MET A 75 -4.57 -0.93 -4.49
CA MET A 75 -4.70 -0.60 -3.06
C MET A 75 -5.62 -1.59 -2.34
N TRP A 76 -5.29 -1.82 -1.08
CA TRP A 76 -6.09 -2.55 -0.11
C TRP A 76 -6.39 -1.64 1.09
N ALA A 77 -7.60 -1.75 1.65
CA ALA A 77 -8.11 -0.88 2.70
C ALA A 77 -7.40 -1.01 4.07
N GLY A 78 -6.49 -1.96 4.24
CA GLY A 78 -5.81 -2.16 5.52
C GLY A 78 -6.64 -2.97 6.51
N ASP A 79 -6.35 -2.73 7.78
CA ASP A 79 -6.66 -3.64 8.88
C ASP A 79 -8.01 -3.34 9.56
N GLN A 80 -9.13 -3.44 8.84
CA GLN A 80 -10.46 -3.28 9.45
C GLN A 80 -10.72 -4.30 10.58
N ASN A 81 -11.48 -3.91 11.58
CA ASN A 81 -11.98 -4.82 12.61
C ASN A 81 -12.91 -5.88 12.00
N VAL A 82 -12.94 -7.06 12.62
CA VAL A 82 -13.89 -8.14 12.29
C VAL A 82 -15.30 -7.85 12.86
N ASP A 83 -15.81 -6.64 12.62
CA ASP A 83 -17.07 -6.13 13.16
C ASP A 83 -17.87 -5.24 12.18
N TRP A 84 -18.92 -4.62 12.70
CA TRP A 84 -19.86 -3.77 11.96
C TRP A 84 -19.79 -2.29 12.38
N SER A 85 -18.69 -1.88 13.03
CA SER A 85 -18.50 -0.49 13.45
C SER A 85 -18.43 0.44 12.24
N LEU A 86 -18.86 1.69 12.42
CA LEU A 86 -18.85 2.68 11.35
C LEU A 86 -17.43 3.13 11.01
N ASP A 87 -16.61 3.34 12.04
CA ASP A 87 -15.31 3.98 11.91
C ASP A 87 -14.21 3.00 11.46
N ASP A 88 -14.35 1.70 11.72
CA ASP A 88 -13.28 0.73 11.48
C ASP A 88 -13.75 -0.68 11.04
N GLY A 89 -15.06 -0.87 10.84
CA GLY A 89 -15.63 -2.12 10.32
C GLY A 89 -15.83 -2.07 8.81
N LEU A 90 -16.72 -2.93 8.28
CA LEU A 90 -17.03 -2.99 6.83
C LEU A 90 -17.40 -1.61 6.23
N ALA A 91 -18.03 -0.73 7.01
CA ALA A 91 -18.48 0.58 6.53
C ALA A 91 -17.32 1.52 6.18
N SER A 92 -16.16 1.42 6.85
CA SER A 92 -15.03 2.33 6.65
C SER A 92 -14.33 2.15 5.29
N VAL A 93 -14.51 0.99 4.66
CA VAL A 93 -13.95 0.65 3.34
C VAL A 93 -14.50 1.55 2.23
N VAL A 94 -15.78 1.92 2.29
CA VAL A 94 -16.42 2.75 1.25
C VAL A 94 -15.83 4.16 1.18
N PRO A 95 -15.74 4.93 2.29
CA PRO A 95 -15.08 6.24 2.26
C PRO A 95 -13.57 6.14 1.95
N ALA A 96 -12.89 5.07 2.35
CA ALA A 96 -11.50 4.82 1.95
C ALA A 96 -11.36 4.71 0.42
N ALA A 97 -12.21 3.90 -0.23
CA ALA A 97 -12.21 3.76 -1.69
C ALA A 97 -12.51 5.08 -2.42
N LEU A 98 -13.53 5.83 -1.95
CA LEU A 98 -13.94 7.08 -2.59
C LEU A 98 -12.87 8.18 -2.43
N SER A 99 -12.24 8.29 -1.27
CA SER A 99 -11.16 9.27 -1.06
C SER A 99 -9.93 8.97 -1.92
N LEU A 100 -9.55 7.69 -2.08
CA LEU A 100 -8.50 7.26 -3.00
C LEU A 100 -8.86 7.55 -4.46
N ALA A 101 -10.10 7.29 -4.88
CA ALA A 101 -10.57 7.59 -6.23
C ALA A 101 -10.44 9.10 -6.55
N MET A 102 -10.83 9.96 -5.61
CA MET A 102 -10.68 11.42 -5.76
C MET A 102 -9.21 11.89 -5.71
N THR A 103 -8.30 11.05 -5.22
CA THR A 103 -6.84 11.28 -5.20
C THR A 103 -6.12 10.53 -6.33
N GLY A 104 -6.86 10.03 -7.33
CA GLY A 104 -6.33 9.45 -8.55
C GLY A 104 -5.89 7.99 -8.47
N HIS A 105 -6.28 7.25 -7.43
CA HIS A 105 -6.08 5.79 -7.35
C HIS A 105 -7.41 5.06 -7.55
N GLY A 106 -7.65 4.51 -8.74
CA GLY A 106 -8.93 3.91 -9.12
C GLY A 106 -9.10 2.42 -8.81
N LEU A 107 -8.04 1.73 -8.37
CA LEU A 107 -8.06 0.31 -8.05
C LEU A 107 -7.99 0.12 -6.53
N HIS A 108 -9.04 -0.48 -5.94
CA HIS A 108 -9.18 -0.66 -4.50
C HIS A 108 -9.95 -1.94 -4.15
N HIS A 109 -9.54 -2.61 -3.08
CA HIS A 109 -10.30 -3.70 -2.45
C HIS A 109 -10.11 -3.71 -0.92
N SER A 110 -10.76 -4.65 -0.24
CA SER A 110 -10.67 -4.87 1.21
C SER A 110 -10.63 -6.36 1.52
N ASP A 111 -10.15 -6.74 2.70
CA ASP A 111 -10.29 -8.11 3.17
C ASP A 111 -11.75 -8.50 3.31
N ILE A 112 -12.11 -9.67 2.78
CA ILE A 112 -13.45 -10.23 2.96
C ILE A 112 -13.57 -10.72 4.41
N GLY A 113 -14.29 -9.96 5.23
CA GLY A 113 -14.53 -10.27 6.65
C GLY A 113 -13.70 -9.44 7.63
N GLY A 114 -12.85 -8.53 7.16
CA GLY A 114 -11.93 -7.76 8.01
C GLY A 114 -10.68 -8.54 8.40
N TYR A 115 -9.87 -7.95 9.28
CA TYR A 115 -8.56 -8.48 9.68
C TYR A 115 -8.37 -8.44 11.20
N THR A 116 -8.48 -7.26 11.81
CA THR A 116 -8.10 -7.04 13.21
C THR A 116 -9.02 -7.83 14.14
N THR A 117 -8.42 -8.77 14.86
CA THR A 117 -9.07 -9.60 15.87
C THR A 117 -8.30 -9.52 17.17
N LEU A 118 -8.79 -8.67 18.09
CA LEU A 118 -8.21 -8.47 19.41
C LEU A 118 -9.23 -8.87 20.48
N PHE A 119 -8.73 -9.28 21.65
CA PHE A 119 -9.52 -9.71 22.81
C PHE A 119 -9.84 -8.57 23.77
#